data_AF-A0AAE1V7N4-F1
#
_entry.id   AF-A0AAE1V7N4-F1
#
_cell.length_a   1.000
_cell.length_b   1.000
_cell.length_c   1.000
_cell.angle_alpha   90.00
_cell.angle_beta   90.00
_cell.angle_gamma   90.00
#
_symmetry.space_group_name_H-M   'P 1'
#
loop_
_entity.id
_entity.type
_entity.pdbx_description
1 polymer ?
#
loop_
_entity_poly.entity_id
_entity_poly.type
_entity_poly.pdbx_seq_one_letter_code
_entity_poly.pdbx_strand_id
1 'polypeptide(L)'
;MASFIFGRKLFFPTIIHRRIYTIMSGLDGIQVLRVFGLGLDGAAPDEVFALKAEDLNDLNVVGLNGKGGSVSRVNTWHNVLVSMQKRTRAVVAAREGKPRSEPFPSLVVTADGIQPKGSYAEAQARFLFPDESRVQELVNVLKEKKIGVVAHFYMDPEVQGVLTAAQKFWPHIHISDSLVMADSAVNMAKSGCQFISVLGVDFMSENVRAILDQAGFPEVGVYRMSDERIGCSLAEAASSPSYMEYLTAASNSSPSLHVVYINTSLETKAYSHELVPTITCTSSNVVQTILQAFSEVPDLKVWYGPDTYMGSNIMELFSQMSIMTDEEISEIHPLHNRISIKSFLPRLHYFQDGTCIVHHLFGHEVVGKINEMYSDAFLTAHFEVPGEMFSLAMEAKKRGMGVVGSTQNILDFIKQRVQEALNRNIDEHLQFVLGTESGMITSIVAAVRKLLGSADPSSGGAKASVEIVFPVSSESVTRTSTDSSVDQNFGEMRDFNVIPGVSSGEGCSLHGGCASCPYMKMNSLSSLLRVCHSLPHNKDELSAYEAARFSMQTPKGKQIADIGCEPILHMRHFQATKRLPEQLINQILQLCDNGRSSSYN
;
A
#
# COMPACT_ATOMS: atom_id res chain seq x y z
N MET A 1 -6.68 32.03 68.54
CA MET A 1 -5.88 33.27 68.58
C MET A 1 -4.70 33.05 67.64
N ALA A 2 -4.76 33.59 66.41
CA ALA A 2 -4.17 34.88 66.01
C ALA A 2 -2.63 34.77 65.92
N SER A 3 -1.89 35.17 64.89
CA SER A 3 -2.09 35.92 63.64
C SER A 3 -0.74 35.79 62.88
N PHE A 4 -0.71 35.44 61.59
CA PHE A 4 -0.42 36.32 60.45
C PHE A 4 1.05 36.80 60.25
N ILE A 5 1.56 36.61 59.01
CA ILE A 5 2.41 37.51 58.16
C ILE A 5 3.53 36.78 57.35
N PHE A 6 3.20 36.46 56.10
CA PHE A 6 3.78 36.91 54.80
C PHE A 6 5.29 36.84 54.43
N GLY A 7 5.52 36.28 53.22
CA GLY A 7 6.53 36.68 52.21
C GLY A 7 7.09 35.48 51.42
N ARG A 8 7.17 35.37 50.09
CA ARG A 8 6.97 36.26 48.93
C ARG A 8 6.78 35.40 47.66
N LYS A 9 6.04 35.98 46.69
CA LYS A 9 5.66 35.56 45.33
C LYS A 9 6.75 34.95 44.42
N LEU A 10 6.33 33.99 43.58
CA LEU A 10 6.86 33.74 42.23
C LEU A 10 5.69 33.84 41.21
N PHE A 11 5.93 34.56 40.12
CA PHE A 11 5.00 34.90 39.04
C PHE A 11 4.73 33.68 38.12
N PHE A 12 3.47 33.44 37.75
CA PHE A 12 3.05 32.53 36.67
C PHE A 12 2.34 33.34 35.55
N PRO A 13 2.43 32.96 34.26
CA PRO A 13 1.69 33.61 33.19
C PRO A 13 0.20 33.25 33.23
N THR A 14 -0.60 34.31 33.15
CA THR A 14 -2.05 34.37 33.18
C THR A 14 -2.66 33.89 31.85
N ILE A 15 -3.41 32.79 31.83
CA ILE A 15 -4.50 32.53 30.85
C ILE A 15 -5.56 31.54 31.42
N ILE A 16 -5.25 30.73 32.43
CA ILE A 16 -6.22 29.80 33.03
C ILE A 16 -6.54 30.21 34.47
N HIS A 17 -7.30 31.30 34.66
CA HIS A 17 -8.22 31.46 35.80
C HIS A 17 -8.86 32.86 35.79
N ARG A 18 -10.03 32.98 35.15
CA ARG A 18 -11.02 34.00 35.52
C ARG A 18 -12.39 33.66 34.94
N ARG A 19 -13.21 32.96 35.74
CA ARG A 19 -14.61 33.29 36.08
C ARG A 19 -15.38 32.04 36.53
N ILE A 20 -15.35 31.80 37.85
CA ILE A 20 -16.47 31.19 38.57
C ILE A 20 -17.10 32.34 39.37
N TYR A 21 -18.43 32.44 39.30
CA TYR A 21 -19.40 33.35 39.96
C TYR A 21 -20.11 34.42 39.09
N THR A 22 -21.40 34.13 38.88
CA THR A 22 -22.59 35.01 38.70
C THR A 22 -22.69 35.72 37.34
N ILE A 23 -23.70 35.46 36.49
CA ILE A 23 -25.06 36.02 36.56
C ILE A 23 -26.06 35.15 35.76
N MET A 24 -27.20 34.83 36.38
CA MET A 24 -28.43 34.46 35.68
C MET A 24 -29.02 35.70 35.00
N SER A 25 -29.13 35.70 33.67
CA SER A 25 -30.24 36.27 32.85
C SER A 25 -29.76 36.72 31.46
N GLY A 26 -30.35 36.15 30.40
CA GLY A 26 -30.47 36.82 29.10
C GLY A 26 -29.56 36.34 27.95
N LEU A 27 -30.19 35.55 27.05
CA LEU A 27 -30.04 35.52 25.59
C LEU A 27 -28.77 34.93 24.92
N ASP A 28 -29.09 33.93 24.07
CA ASP A 28 -28.44 33.51 22.81
C ASP A 28 -27.44 32.34 22.82
N GLY A 29 -28.00 31.12 22.89
CA GLY A 29 -27.94 30.17 21.75
C GLY A 29 -26.60 29.58 21.32
N ILE A 30 -25.53 29.64 22.11
CA ILE A 30 -24.22 29.05 21.77
C ILE A 30 -23.76 28.16 22.92
N GLN A 31 -24.17 26.89 22.92
CA GLN A 31 -23.53 25.86 23.74
C GLN A 31 -23.31 24.62 22.88
N VAL A 32 -22.04 24.40 22.51
CA VAL A 32 -21.61 23.28 21.70
C VAL A 32 -20.83 22.35 22.63
N LEU A 33 -21.30 21.10 22.72
CA LEU A 33 -20.74 19.95 23.44
C LEU A 33 -20.83 19.97 24.99
N ARG A 34 -21.41 18.88 25.53
CA ARG A 34 -21.12 18.35 26.87
C ARG A 34 -20.04 17.27 26.70
N VAL A 35 -18.85 17.47 27.26
CA VAL A 35 -17.81 16.43 27.34
C VAL A 35 -17.34 16.32 28.78
N PHE A 36 -17.84 15.29 29.47
CA PHE A 36 -17.38 14.92 30.80
C PHE A 36 -15.87 14.59 30.73
N GLY A 37 -15.05 15.47 31.28
CA GLY A 37 -13.60 15.24 31.50
C GLY A 37 -12.69 16.45 31.26
N LEU A 38 -13.07 17.38 30.37
CA LEU A 38 -12.18 18.50 29.96
C LEU A 38 -12.57 19.88 30.50
N GLY A 39 -13.72 20.01 31.16
CA GLY A 39 -14.20 21.32 31.62
C GLY A 39 -14.54 22.32 30.49
N LEU A 40 -14.61 21.84 29.24
CA LEU A 40 -14.95 22.63 28.04
C LEU A 40 -16.46 22.70 27.78
N ASP A 41 -17.28 22.48 28.80
CA ASP A 41 -18.73 22.60 28.68
C ASP A 41 -19.10 24.05 28.30
N GLY A 42 -19.59 24.25 27.08
CA GLY A 42 -20.01 25.55 26.56
C GLY A 42 -18.95 26.36 25.81
N ALA A 43 -17.82 25.76 25.41
CA ALA A 43 -16.81 26.43 24.58
C ALA A 43 -17.33 26.79 23.18
N ALA A 44 -16.87 27.92 22.63
CA ALA A 44 -17.19 28.32 21.26
C ALA A 44 -16.40 27.48 20.23
N PRO A 45 -16.91 27.27 19.00
CA PRO A 45 -16.20 26.48 17.99
C PRO A 45 -14.77 26.95 17.73
N ASP A 46 -14.53 28.26 17.68
CA ASP A 46 -13.20 28.84 17.46
C ASP A 46 -12.23 28.52 18.60
N GLU A 47 -12.72 28.43 19.84
CA GLU A 47 -11.93 28.05 21.02
C GLU A 47 -11.52 26.58 20.94
N VAL A 48 -12.43 25.71 20.48
CA VAL A 48 -12.15 24.28 20.26
C VAL A 48 -11.11 24.07 19.16
N PHE A 49 -11.14 24.87 18.10
CA PHE A 49 -10.17 24.81 17.00
C PHE A 49 -8.82 25.40 17.36
N ALA A 50 -8.76 26.36 18.29
CA ALA A 50 -7.52 26.97 18.75
C ALA A 50 -6.69 26.06 19.67
N LEU A 51 -7.32 25.07 20.32
CA LEU A 51 -6.65 24.12 21.19
C LEU A 51 -5.65 23.24 20.43
N LYS A 52 -4.45 23.14 20.97
CA LYS A 52 -3.41 22.18 20.55
C LYS A 52 -3.30 21.08 21.58
N ALA A 53 -2.78 19.93 21.14
CA ALA A 53 -2.50 18.82 22.05
C ALA A 53 -1.48 19.19 23.13
N GLU A 54 -0.58 20.14 22.81
CA GLU A 54 0.38 20.72 23.77
C GLU A 54 -0.32 21.43 24.94
N ASP A 55 -1.45 22.10 24.69
CA ASP A 55 -2.24 22.80 25.70
C ASP A 55 -2.95 21.83 26.67
N LEU A 56 -3.08 20.56 26.27
CA LEU A 56 -3.68 19.50 27.08
C LEU A 56 -2.63 18.72 27.90
N ASN A 57 -1.33 18.95 27.67
CA ASN A 57 -0.28 18.30 28.45
C ASN A 57 -0.30 18.73 29.93
N ASP A 58 -0.75 19.95 30.22
CA ASP A 58 -0.84 20.52 31.57
C ASP A 58 -1.99 19.94 32.40
N LEU A 59 -2.93 19.21 31.79
CA LEU A 59 -3.96 18.45 32.50
C LEU A 59 -3.42 17.17 33.15
N ASN A 60 -2.15 16.81 32.91
CA ASN A 60 -1.46 15.70 33.55
C ASN A 60 -0.93 16.08 34.95
N VAL A 61 -1.82 16.33 35.92
CA VAL A 61 -1.40 16.54 37.33
C VAL A 61 -1.86 15.41 38.25
N VAL A 62 -0.86 14.58 38.63
CA VAL A 62 -0.64 13.82 39.88
C VAL A 62 -1.70 12.80 40.33
N GLY A 63 -1.35 11.50 40.19
CA GLY A 63 -1.96 10.41 40.96
C GLY A 63 -1.56 9.00 40.50
N LEU A 64 -0.68 8.35 41.28
CA LEU A 64 -0.35 6.92 41.35
C LEU A 64 0.67 6.31 40.34
N ASN A 65 1.84 6.02 40.93
CA ASN A 65 2.99 5.18 40.57
C ASN A 65 2.97 4.31 39.29
N GLY A 66 4.10 4.33 38.57
CA GLY A 66 4.60 3.20 37.77
C GLY A 66 5.37 3.62 36.52
N LYS A 67 6.68 3.37 36.49
CA LYS A 67 7.60 3.65 35.38
C LYS A 67 7.11 3.02 34.06
N GLY A 68 6.95 3.83 32.99
CA GLY A 68 6.74 3.35 31.62
C GLY A 68 5.59 3.96 30.79
N GLY A 69 5.03 5.13 31.14
CA GLY A 69 3.72 5.56 30.58
C GLY A 69 3.53 7.01 30.12
N SER A 70 4.58 7.79 29.81
CA SER A 70 4.40 9.20 29.43
C SER A 70 3.86 9.39 28.00
N VAL A 71 4.35 8.63 27.01
CA VAL A 71 3.97 8.80 25.58
C VAL A 71 2.54 8.32 25.29
N SER A 72 2.13 7.20 25.90
CA SER A 72 0.80 6.60 25.70
C SER A 72 -0.35 7.51 26.16
N ARG A 73 -0.16 8.29 27.23
CA ARG A 73 -1.19 9.19 27.79
C ARG A 73 -1.32 10.50 27.01
N VAL A 74 -0.22 11.03 26.46
CA VAL A 74 -0.24 12.21 25.58
C VAL A 74 -0.98 11.90 24.27
N ASN A 75 -0.74 10.71 23.69
CA ASN A 75 -1.49 10.25 22.51
C ASN A 75 -2.99 10.08 22.79
N THR A 76 -3.35 9.70 24.03
CA THR A 76 -4.76 9.57 24.44
C THR A 76 -5.48 10.92 24.41
N TRP A 77 -4.90 11.98 24.96
CA TRP A 77 -5.51 13.32 24.96
C TRP A 77 -5.55 13.96 23.58
N HIS A 78 -4.51 13.75 22.76
CA HIS A 78 -4.50 14.18 21.36
C HIS A 78 -5.68 13.57 20.58
N ASN A 79 -5.92 12.26 20.74
CA ASN A 79 -7.03 11.58 20.06
C ASN A 79 -8.41 12.11 20.51
N VAL A 80 -8.57 12.40 21.81
CA VAL A 80 -9.79 13.03 22.35
C VAL A 80 -10.01 14.41 21.72
N LEU A 81 -8.96 15.23 21.64
CA LEU A 81 -9.03 16.56 21.02
C LEU A 81 -9.42 16.49 19.54
N VAL A 82 -8.79 15.60 18.78
CA VAL A 82 -9.08 15.40 17.35
C VAL A 82 -10.54 14.98 17.14
N SER A 83 -11.05 14.04 17.94
CA SER A 83 -12.46 13.63 17.87
C SER A 83 -13.41 14.77 18.26
N MET A 84 -13.04 15.61 19.24
CA MET A 84 -13.79 16.80 19.63
C MET A 84 -13.85 17.83 18.52
N GLN A 85 -12.71 18.12 17.88
CA GLN A 85 -12.61 19.04 16.75
C GLN A 85 -13.41 18.54 15.55
N LYS A 86 -13.35 17.24 15.22
CA LYS A 86 -14.18 16.61 14.17
C LYS A 86 -15.67 16.79 14.42
N ARG A 87 -16.15 16.52 15.64
CA ARG A 87 -17.57 16.72 16.02
C ARG A 87 -17.97 18.19 15.92
N THR A 88 -17.09 19.10 16.35
CA THR A 88 -17.33 20.54 16.30
C THR A 88 -17.44 21.04 14.86
N ARG A 89 -16.55 20.60 13.95
CA ARG A 89 -16.64 20.89 12.51
C ARG A 89 -17.98 20.43 11.93
N ALA A 90 -18.41 19.21 12.25
CA ALA A 90 -19.67 18.66 11.76
C ALA A 90 -20.90 19.47 12.21
N VAL A 91 -20.88 20.00 13.44
CA VAL A 91 -21.96 20.86 13.97
C VAL A 91 -21.93 22.25 13.31
N VAL A 92 -20.75 22.84 13.12
CA VAL A 92 -20.59 24.14 12.43
C VAL A 92 -21.06 24.05 10.98
N ALA A 93 -20.63 23.02 10.24
CA ALA A 93 -21.02 22.81 8.84
C ALA A 93 -22.55 22.65 8.70
N ALA A 94 -23.19 21.90 9.60
CA ALA A 94 -24.65 21.75 9.62
C ALA A 94 -25.37 23.08 9.88
N ARG A 95 -24.79 23.98 10.70
CA ARG A 95 -25.34 25.31 10.98
C ARG A 95 -25.18 26.27 9.80
N GLU A 96 -24.07 26.17 9.06
CA GLU A 96 -23.78 26.99 7.88
C GLU A 96 -24.54 26.54 6.63
N GLY A 97 -25.35 25.47 6.72
CA GLY A 97 -26.08 24.92 5.57
C GLY A 97 -25.15 24.30 4.52
N LYS A 98 -23.88 24.03 4.85
CA LYS A 98 -22.97 23.32 3.96
C LYS A 98 -23.44 21.87 3.82
N PRO A 99 -23.47 21.32 2.60
CA PRO A 99 -23.78 19.91 2.41
C PRO A 99 -22.76 19.07 3.19
N ARG A 100 -23.25 18.04 3.90
CA ARG A 100 -22.36 17.06 4.54
C ARG A 100 -21.58 16.34 3.44
N SER A 101 -20.25 16.42 3.50
CA SER A 101 -19.37 15.55 2.70
C SER A 101 -19.83 14.10 2.88
N GLU A 102 -20.12 13.41 1.78
CA GLU A 102 -20.53 12.00 1.84
C GLU A 102 -19.36 11.17 2.40
N PRO A 103 -19.59 10.22 3.32
CA PRO A 103 -18.51 9.36 3.80
C PRO A 103 -17.94 8.53 2.64
N PHE A 104 -16.68 8.16 2.77
CA PHE A 104 -16.10 7.13 1.93
C PHE A 104 -16.85 5.80 2.08
N PRO A 105 -16.96 4.99 1.01
CA PRO A 105 -17.46 3.63 1.11
C PRO A 105 -16.68 2.82 2.15
N SER A 106 -17.35 1.91 2.86
CA SER A 106 -16.70 1.10 3.88
C SER A 106 -17.34 -0.28 4.06
N LEU A 107 -16.56 -1.24 4.58
CA LEU A 107 -17.04 -2.53 5.03
C LEU A 107 -16.93 -2.61 6.55
N VAL A 108 -18.05 -2.80 7.24
CA VAL A 108 -18.05 -3.09 8.67
C VAL A 108 -18.08 -4.60 8.88
N VAL A 109 -17.01 -5.12 9.46
CA VAL A 109 -16.83 -6.54 9.77
C VAL A 109 -17.10 -6.76 11.26
N THR A 110 -17.97 -7.72 11.55
CA THR A 110 -18.35 -8.16 12.89
C THR A 110 -18.24 -9.68 13.00
N ALA A 111 -18.38 -10.23 14.20
CA ALA A 111 -18.48 -11.67 14.39
C ALA A 111 -19.70 -12.26 13.65
N ASP A 112 -20.80 -11.52 13.60
CA ASP A 112 -22.08 -11.97 13.03
C ASP A 112 -22.15 -11.83 11.50
N GLY A 113 -21.28 -11.01 10.89
CA GLY A 113 -21.29 -10.80 9.44
C GLY A 113 -20.60 -9.53 8.97
N ILE A 114 -20.86 -9.18 7.70
CA ILE A 114 -20.28 -8.02 7.02
C ILE A 114 -21.41 -7.09 6.60
N GLN A 115 -21.29 -5.80 6.90
CA GLN A 115 -22.23 -4.76 6.51
C GLN A 115 -21.53 -3.75 5.59
N PRO A 116 -21.82 -3.76 4.28
CA PRO A 116 -21.30 -2.75 3.37
C PRO A 116 -22.01 -1.41 3.51
N LYS A 117 -21.27 -0.31 3.32
CA LYS A 117 -21.78 1.05 3.24
C LYS A 117 -21.34 1.70 1.94
N GLY A 118 -22.29 2.07 1.09
CA GLY A 118 -22.06 2.66 -0.22
C GLY A 118 -21.94 1.62 -1.33
N SER A 119 -22.30 2.03 -2.56
CA SER A 119 -22.40 1.16 -3.74
C SER A 119 -21.12 0.38 -4.02
N TYR A 120 -19.97 1.02 -3.86
CA TYR A 120 -18.67 0.37 -4.02
C TYR A 120 -18.51 -0.80 -3.04
N ALA A 121 -18.68 -0.56 -1.74
CA ALA A 121 -18.55 -1.60 -0.73
C ALA A 121 -19.59 -2.72 -0.89
N GLU A 122 -20.80 -2.39 -1.35
CA GLU A 122 -21.83 -3.40 -1.66
C GLU A 122 -21.41 -4.33 -2.78
N ALA A 123 -20.80 -3.80 -3.85
CA ALA A 123 -20.24 -4.61 -4.92
C ALA A 123 -19.12 -5.52 -4.39
N GLN A 124 -18.18 -4.97 -3.61
CA GLN A 124 -17.09 -5.73 -3.00
C GLN A 124 -17.61 -6.86 -2.10
N ALA A 125 -18.65 -6.60 -1.30
CA ALA A 125 -19.21 -7.57 -0.36
C ALA A 125 -19.82 -8.80 -1.04
N ARG A 126 -20.40 -8.65 -2.24
CA ARG A 126 -20.95 -9.77 -3.01
C ARG A 126 -19.89 -10.81 -3.38
N PHE A 127 -18.65 -10.37 -3.56
CA PHE A 127 -17.55 -11.22 -3.98
C PHE A 127 -16.81 -11.92 -2.83
N LEU A 128 -17.01 -11.46 -1.59
CA LEU A 128 -16.46 -12.10 -0.40
C LEU A 128 -17.09 -13.48 -0.14
N PHE A 129 -18.26 -13.74 -0.73
CA PHE A 129 -18.98 -15.01 -0.67
C PHE A 129 -19.33 -15.44 -2.09
N PRO A 130 -18.36 -16.04 -2.82
CA PRO A 130 -18.57 -16.42 -4.21
C PRO A 130 -19.64 -17.52 -4.36
N ASP A 131 -20.30 -17.55 -5.51
CA ASP A 131 -21.24 -18.59 -5.89
C ASP A 131 -20.55 -19.97 -5.92
N GLU A 132 -21.06 -20.91 -5.13
CA GLU A 132 -20.52 -22.27 -5.01
C GLU A 132 -20.49 -23.01 -6.36
N SER A 133 -21.45 -22.73 -7.25
CA SER A 133 -21.51 -23.36 -8.57
C SER A 133 -20.30 -22.98 -9.43
N ARG A 134 -19.91 -21.69 -9.43
CA ARG A 134 -18.75 -21.17 -10.17
C ARG A 134 -17.44 -21.64 -9.56
N VAL A 135 -17.38 -21.73 -8.22
CA VAL A 135 -16.22 -22.33 -7.52
C VAL A 135 -16.04 -23.79 -7.94
N GLN A 136 -17.13 -24.57 -7.97
CA GLN A 136 -17.07 -25.97 -8.32
C GLN A 136 -16.73 -26.19 -9.81
N GLU A 137 -17.28 -25.37 -10.70
CA GLU A 137 -16.94 -25.36 -12.13
C GLU A 137 -15.43 -25.16 -12.33
N LEU A 138 -14.87 -24.10 -11.71
CA LEU A 138 -13.43 -23.83 -11.78
C LEU A 138 -12.61 -25.00 -11.23
N VAL A 139 -12.95 -25.49 -10.04
CA VAL A 139 -12.22 -26.61 -9.41
C VAL A 139 -12.23 -27.86 -10.28
N ASN A 140 -13.36 -28.16 -10.94
CA ASN A 140 -13.50 -29.32 -11.80
C ASN A 140 -12.55 -29.23 -13.00
N VAL A 141 -12.57 -28.10 -13.72
CA VAL A 141 -11.71 -27.92 -14.91
C VAL A 141 -10.23 -27.89 -14.54
N LEU A 142 -9.86 -27.24 -13.42
CA LEU A 142 -8.48 -27.19 -12.95
C LEU A 142 -7.94 -28.59 -12.60
N LYS A 143 -8.74 -29.42 -11.93
CA LYS A 143 -8.38 -30.81 -11.58
C LYS A 143 -8.25 -31.69 -12.80
N GLU A 144 -9.26 -31.68 -13.66
CA GLU A 144 -9.33 -32.53 -14.87
C GLU A 144 -8.10 -32.29 -15.75
N LYS A 145 -7.72 -31.02 -15.92
CA LYS A 145 -6.67 -30.60 -16.84
C LYS A 145 -5.32 -30.34 -16.18
N LYS A 146 -5.22 -30.57 -14.87
CA LYS A 146 -4.02 -30.36 -14.04
C LYS A 146 -3.43 -28.95 -14.21
N ILE A 147 -4.28 -27.95 -14.02
CA ILE A 147 -3.92 -26.54 -14.18
C ILE A 147 -3.60 -25.95 -12.80
N GLY A 148 -2.39 -25.42 -12.63
CA GLY A 148 -2.04 -24.57 -11.50
C GLY A 148 -2.47 -23.13 -11.75
N VAL A 149 -2.85 -22.40 -10.70
CA VAL A 149 -3.24 -20.99 -10.78
C VAL A 149 -2.38 -20.16 -9.86
N VAL A 150 -1.69 -19.17 -10.41
CA VAL A 150 -0.98 -18.15 -9.63
C VAL A 150 -1.61 -16.80 -9.90
N ALA A 151 -1.96 -16.07 -8.84
CA ALA A 151 -2.70 -14.81 -8.94
C ALA A 151 -2.08 -13.73 -8.06
N HIS A 152 -2.09 -12.49 -8.53
CA HIS A 152 -1.63 -11.36 -7.73
C HIS A 152 -2.66 -10.98 -6.65
N PHE A 153 -2.23 -10.34 -5.56
CA PHE A 153 -3.15 -9.76 -4.56
C PHE A 153 -4.09 -8.68 -5.13
N TYR A 154 -3.77 -8.14 -6.29
CA TYR A 154 -4.47 -7.01 -6.91
C TYR A 154 -5.58 -7.45 -7.86
N MET A 155 -5.90 -8.75 -7.88
CA MET A 155 -6.99 -9.27 -8.67
C MET A 155 -8.33 -8.69 -8.25
N ASP A 156 -9.23 -8.61 -9.22
CA ASP A 156 -10.61 -8.21 -8.96
C ASP A 156 -11.21 -9.08 -7.83
N PRO A 157 -11.95 -8.48 -6.89
CA PRO A 157 -12.55 -9.20 -5.77
C PRO A 157 -13.38 -10.41 -6.18
N GLU A 158 -14.07 -10.37 -7.32
CA GLU A 158 -14.83 -11.52 -7.85
C GLU A 158 -13.90 -12.72 -8.04
N VAL A 159 -12.82 -12.50 -8.77
CA VAL A 159 -11.81 -13.51 -9.08
C VAL A 159 -11.13 -13.97 -7.81
N GLN A 160 -10.70 -13.04 -6.97
CA GLN A 160 -10.00 -13.34 -5.73
C GLN A 160 -10.87 -14.15 -4.77
N GLY A 161 -12.16 -13.83 -4.65
CA GLY A 161 -13.13 -14.56 -3.85
C GLY A 161 -13.27 -16.00 -4.32
N VAL A 162 -13.50 -16.22 -5.63
CA VAL A 162 -13.61 -17.56 -6.22
C VAL A 162 -12.32 -18.36 -6.05
N LEU A 163 -11.15 -17.78 -6.31
CA LEU A 163 -9.85 -18.44 -6.13
C LEU A 163 -9.59 -18.83 -4.67
N THR A 164 -9.92 -17.94 -3.72
CA THR A 164 -9.77 -18.20 -2.28
C THR A 164 -10.69 -19.34 -1.83
N ALA A 165 -11.92 -19.42 -2.34
CA ALA A 165 -12.82 -20.53 -2.06
C ALA A 165 -12.33 -21.84 -2.70
N ALA A 166 -11.86 -21.79 -3.95
CA ALA A 166 -11.37 -22.93 -4.71
C ALA A 166 -10.10 -23.56 -4.10
N GLN A 167 -9.25 -22.79 -3.43
CA GLN A 167 -8.04 -23.28 -2.74
C GLN A 167 -8.32 -24.44 -1.77
N LYS A 168 -9.52 -24.49 -1.17
CA LYS A 168 -9.92 -25.58 -0.26
C LYS A 168 -10.03 -26.93 -0.96
N PHE A 169 -10.31 -26.91 -2.26
CA PHE A 169 -10.59 -28.11 -3.05
C PHE A 169 -9.49 -28.42 -4.05
N TRP A 170 -8.67 -27.44 -4.45
CA TRP A 170 -7.54 -27.59 -5.34
C TRP A 170 -6.30 -26.89 -4.76
N PRO A 171 -5.27 -27.64 -4.31
CA PRO A 171 -4.13 -27.08 -3.59
C PRO A 171 -3.16 -26.28 -4.48
N HIS A 172 -3.31 -26.37 -5.81
CA HIS A 172 -2.46 -25.67 -6.77
C HIS A 172 -3.03 -24.31 -7.18
N ILE A 173 -3.59 -23.57 -6.22
CA ILE A 173 -4.01 -22.17 -6.38
C ILE A 173 -3.24 -21.34 -5.37
N HIS A 174 -2.49 -20.33 -5.82
CA HIS A 174 -1.71 -19.46 -4.95
C HIS A 174 -1.98 -17.99 -5.27
N ILE A 175 -2.39 -17.22 -4.25
CA ILE A 175 -2.61 -15.78 -4.34
C ILE A 175 -1.49 -15.11 -3.56
N SER A 176 -0.63 -14.35 -4.22
CA SER A 176 0.58 -13.79 -3.62
C SER A 176 1.09 -12.54 -4.32
N ASP A 177 2.22 -12.02 -3.84
CA ASP A 177 3.03 -11.04 -4.58
C ASP A 177 3.76 -11.73 -5.74
N SER A 178 4.19 -10.93 -6.72
CA SER A 178 4.79 -11.30 -8.01
C SER A 178 5.92 -12.32 -7.90
N LEU A 179 6.79 -12.20 -6.89
CA LEU A 179 7.94 -13.10 -6.72
C LEU A 179 7.50 -14.52 -6.33
N VAL A 180 6.57 -14.61 -5.40
CA VAL A 180 6.08 -15.88 -4.85
C VAL A 180 5.27 -16.65 -5.90
N MET A 181 4.69 -15.95 -6.87
CA MET A 181 3.97 -16.57 -7.99
C MET A 181 4.89 -17.51 -8.80
N ALA A 182 6.11 -17.07 -9.13
CA ALA A 182 7.04 -17.89 -9.91
C ALA A 182 7.50 -19.15 -9.16
N ASP A 183 7.83 -19.01 -7.87
CA ASP A 183 8.21 -20.17 -7.04
C ASP A 183 7.06 -21.16 -6.85
N SER A 184 5.85 -20.63 -6.69
CA SER A 184 4.63 -21.44 -6.58
C SER A 184 4.37 -22.22 -7.87
N ALA A 185 4.55 -21.58 -9.03
CA ALA A 185 4.42 -22.23 -10.33
C ALA A 185 5.41 -23.39 -10.50
N VAL A 186 6.68 -23.22 -10.08
CA VAL A 186 7.68 -24.30 -10.07
C VAL A 186 7.25 -25.46 -9.18
N ASN A 187 6.71 -25.18 -7.99
CA ASN A 187 6.22 -26.22 -7.08
C ASN A 187 4.98 -26.94 -7.64
N MET A 188 4.09 -26.21 -8.33
CA MET A 188 2.93 -26.79 -9.03
C MET A 188 3.36 -27.70 -10.18
N ALA A 189 4.35 -27.27 -10.98
CA ALA A 189 4.94 -28.07 -12.05
C ALA A 189 5.57 -29.37 -11.49
N LYS A 190 6.38 -29.28 -10.43
CA LYS A 190 6.92 -30.45 -9.71
C LYS A 190 5.83 -31.39 -9.20
N SER A 191 4.67 -30.86 -8.84
CA SER A 191 3.52 -31.63 -8.36
C SER A 191 2.65 -32.21 -9.50
N GLY A 192 3.07 -32.05 -10.75
CA GLY A 192 2.41 -32.64 -11.92
C GLY A 192 1.39 -31.75 -12.62
N CYS A 193 1.34 -30.45 -12.33
CA CYS A 193 0.57 -29.51 -13.15
C CYS A 193 1.17 -29.40 -14.55
N GLN A 194 0.34 -29.48 -15.58
CA GLN A 194 0.75 -29.40 -16.99
C GLN A 194 0.68 -27.98 -17.54
N PHE A 195 -0.15 -27.14 -16.91
CA PHE A 195 -0.37 -25.76 -17.31
C PHE A 195 -0.40 -24.86 -16.07
N ILE A 196 0.00 -23.61 -16.23
CA ILE A 196 -0.06 -22.56 -15.23
C ILE A 196 -0.84 -21.39 -15.81
N SER A 197 -1.95 -21.06 -15.18
CA SER A 197 -2.71 -19.84 -15.43
C SER A 197 -2.19 -18.74 -14.51
N VAL A 198 -1.73 -17.63 -15.11
CA VAL A 198 -1.22 -16.46 -14.42
C VAL A 198 -2.26 -15.35 -14.47
N LEU A 199 -2.76 -14.94 -13.31
CA LEU A 199 -3.66 -13.79 -13.18
C LEU A 199 -2.87 -12.60 -12.63
N GLY A 200 -2.52 -11.70 -13.53
CA GLY A 200 -1.63 -10.59 -13.29
C GLY A 200 -1.41 -9.78 -14.55
N VAL A 201 -0.30 -9.05 -14.61
CA VAL A 201 0.14 -8.32 -15.81
C VAL A 201 1.19 -9.10 -16.58
N ASP A 202 1.53 -8.67 -17.78
CA ASP A 202 2.37 -9.45 -18.70
C ASP A 202 3.74 -9.79 -18.10
N PHE A 203 4.42 -8.83 -17.45
CA PHE A 203 5.75 -9.09 -16.86
C PHE A 203 5.72 -10.17 -15.76
N MET A 204 4.59 -10.36 -15.07
CA MET A 204 4.45 -11.41 -14.06
C MET A 204 4.38 -12.78 -14.73
N SER A 205 3.66 -12.87 -15.84
CA SER A 205 3.53 -14.09 -16.65
C SER A 205 4.86 -14.47 -17.31
N GLU A 206 5.55 -13.48 -17.85
CA GLU A 206 6.90 -13.58 -18.40
C GLU A 206 7.92 -14.07 -17.35
N ASN A 207 7.86 -13.54 -16.12
CA ASN A 207 8.73 -13.98 -15.03
C ASN A 207 8.43 -15.45 -14.64
N VAL A 208 7.15 -15.83 -14.53
CA VAL A 208 6.76 -17.24 -14.28
C VAL A 208 7.31 -18.16 -15.37
N ARG A 209 7.19 -17.77 -16.65
CA ARG A 209 7.74 -18.53 -17.77
C ARG A 209 9.26 -18.68 -17.68
N ALA A 210 9.99 -17.59 -17.47
CA ALA A 210 11.45 -17.59 -17.40
C ALA A 210 11.96 -18.48 -16.25
N ILE A 211 11.35 -18.40 -15.08
CA ILE A 211 11.74 -19.20 -13.90
C ILE A 211 11.39 -20.69 -14.09
N LEU A 212 10.27 -21.02 -14.74
CA LEU A 212 9.95 -22.41 -15.08
C LEU A 212 10.95 -23.00 -16.08
N ASP A 213 11.38 -22.22 -17.08
CA ASP A 213 12.41 -22.63 -18.04
C ASP A 213 13.74 -22.92 -17.33
N GLN A 214 14.19 -22.02 -16.46
CA GLN A 214 15.41 -22.20 -15.65
C GLN A 214 15.30 -23.39 -14.68
N ALA A 215 14.12 -23.66 -14.15
CA ALA A 215 13.87 -24.78 -13.25
C ALA A 215 13.75 -26.13 -13.98
N GLY A 216 13.84 -26.16 -15.31
CA GLY A 216 13.81 -27.38 -16.11
C GLY A 216 12.40 -27.88 -16.44
N PHE A 217 11.41 -26.99 -16.49
CA PHE A 217 10.02 -27.28 -16.88
C PHE A 217 9.57 -26.52 -18.14
N PRO A 218 10.31 -26.60 -19.27
CA PRO A 218 9.95 -25.89 -20.50
C PRO A 218 8.63 -26.37 -21.11
N GLU A 219 8.22 -27.61 -20.86
CA GLU A 219 7.02 -28.24 -21.41
C GLU A 219 5.71 -27.79 -20.74
N VAL A 220 5.77 -27.24 -19.52
CA VAL A 220 4.58 -26.76 -18.78
C VAL A 220 4.08 -25.49 -19.44
N GLY A 221 2.85 -25.44 -19.96
CA GLY A 221 2.33 -24.23 -20.63
C GLY A 221 2.03 -23.11 -19.62
N VAL A 222 2.32 -21.86 -19.96
CA VAL A 222 2.05 -20.69 -19.10
C VAL A 222 1.14 -19.73 -19.86
N TYR A 223 -0.02 -19.41 -19.27
CA TYR A 223 -1.05 -18.62 -19.95
C TYR A 223 -1.49 -17.43 -19.10
N ARG A 224 -1.61 -16.26 -19.74
CA ARG A 224 -2.26 -15.04 -19.21
C ARG A 224 -3.75 -15.01 -19.59
N MET A 225 -4.52 -14.11 -19.00
CA MET A 225 -6.00 -14.11 -19.11
C MET A 225 -6.56 -13.17 -20.18
N SER A 226 -5.71 -12.70 -21.10
CA SER A 226 -6.08 -11.79 -22.18
C SER A 226 -5.22 -12.07 -23.41
N ASP A 227 -5.80 -11.92 -24.61
CA ASP A 227 -5.07 -11.86 -25.88
C ASP A 227 -4.47 -10.47 -26.12
N GLU A 228 -5.09 -9.42 -25.60
CA GLU A 228 -4.52 -8.07 -25.56
C GLU A 228 -3.45 -7.93 -24.48
N ARG A 229 -2.45 -7.07 -24.72
CA ARG A 229 -1.36 -6.77 -23.77
C ARG A 229 -1.91 -6.29 -22.42
N ILE A 230 -1.52 -6.92 -21.32
CA ILE A 230 -1.87 -6.49 -19.96
C ILE A 230 -0.73 -5.64 -19.40
N GLY A 231 -0.87 -4.32 -19.53
CA GLY A 231 0.16 -3.33 -19.18
C GLY A 231 0.36 -3.05 -17.69
N CYS A 232 1.28 -2.14 -17.38
CA CYS A 232 1.51 -1.58 -16.05
C CYS A 232 2.19 -0.22 -16.22
N SER A 233 1.62 0.84 -15.62
CA SER A 233 2.14 2.21 -15.78
C SER A 233 3.58 2.37 -15.31
N LEU A 234 3.98 1.65 -14.25
CA LEU A 234 5.37 1.65 -13.77
C LEU A 234 6.32 0.92 -14.72
N ALA A 235 5.88 -0.19 -15.32
CA ALA A 235 6.70 -0.90 -16.29
C ALA A 235 6.91 -0.06 -17.56
N GLU A 236 5.88 0.66 -18.00
CA GLU A 236 5.98 1.61 -19.12
C GLU A 236 6.94 2.77 -18.80
N ALA A 237 6.83 3.36 -17.59
CA ALA A 237 7.76 4.40 -17.14
C ALA A 237 9.21 3.91 -17.13
N ALA A 238 9.46 2.67 -16.70
CA ALA A 238 10.80 2.08 -16.67
C ALA A 238 11.35 1.69 -18.06
N SER A 239 10.49 1.61 -19.08
CA SER A 239 10.88 1.41 -20.48
C SER A 239 11.02 2.72 -21.25
N SER A 240 10.79 3.86 -20.61
CA SER A 240 10.87 5.18 -21.25
C SER A 240 12.31 5.59 -21.57
N PRO A 241 12.53 6.44 -22.59
CA PRO A 241 13.84 7.04 -22.85
C PRO A 241 14.40 7.82 -21.65
N SER A 242 13.55 8.51 -20.89
CA SER A 242 13.95 9.27 -19.70
C SER A 242 14.51 8.36 -18.59
N TYR A 243 13.96 7.13 -18.45
CA TYR A 243 14.52 6.15 -17.53
C TYR A 243 15.93 5.69 -17.93
N MET A 244 16.16 5.49 -19.23
CA MET A 244 17.49 5.11 -19.74
C MET A 244 18.51 6.24 -19.61
N GLU A 245 18.12 7.50 -19.79
CA GLU A 245 18.97 8.66 -19.51
C GLU A 245 19.34 8.73 -18.02
N TYR A 246 18.35 8.50 -17.13
CA TYR A 246 18.57 8.42 -15.69
C TYR A 246 19.59 7.32 -15.31
N LEU A 247 19.49 6.13 -15.89
CA LEU A 247 20.46 5.04 -15.67
C LEU A 247 21.83 5.31 -16.31
N THR A 248 21.87 6.08 -17.40
CA THR A 248 23.13 6.51 -18.02
C THR A 248 23.86 7.52 -17.12
N ALA A 249 23.15 8.41 -16.44
CA ALA A 249 23.75 9.26 -15.41
C ALA A 249 24.30 8.43 -14.22
N ALA A 250 23.57 7.37 -13.85
CA ALA A 250 23.99 6.46 -12.79
C ALA A 250 25.27 5.69 -13.14
N SER A 251 25.41 5.19 -14.38
CA SER A 251 26.60 4.45 -14.82
C SER A 251 27.88 5.30 -14.83
N ASN A 252 27.74 6.61 -15.08
CA ASN A 252 28.84 7.57 -15.01
C ASN A 252 29.29 7.91 -13.57
N SER A 253 28.57 7.45 -12.55
CA SER A 253 28.71 7.89 -11.17
C SER A 253 29.19 6.80 -10.20
N SER A 254 30.09 5.92 -10.63
CA SER A 254 30.60 4.78 -9.85
C SER A 254 31.24 5.17 -8.50
N PRO A 255 31.09 4.36 -7.41
CA PRO A 255 30.28 3.15 -7.32
C PRO A 255 28.78 3.46 -7.31
N SER A 256 28.03 2.83 -8.21
CA SER A 256 26.57 3.00 -8.33
C SER A 256 25.86 1.65 -8.24
N LEU A 257 24.73 1.64 -7.53
CA LEU A 257 23.79 0.52 -7.49
C LEU A 257 22.43 1.01 -7.94
N HIS A 258 21.85 0.34 -8.92
CA HIS A 258 20.47 0.53 -9.31
C HIS A 258 19.56 -0.40 -8.50
N VAL A 259 18.60 0.16 -7.78
CA VAL A 259 17.58 -0.58 -7.02
C VAL A 259 16.27 -0.46 -7.77
N VAL A 260 15.91 -1.51 -8.51
CA VAL A 260 14.75 -1.52 -9.40
C VAL A 260 13.54 -2.15 -8.72
N TYR A 261 12.38 -1.50 -8.80
CA TYR A 261 11.16 -2.09 -8.27
C TYR A 261 10.71 -3.30 -9.11
N ILE A 262 10.13 -4.31 -8.45
CA ILE A 262 9.70 -5.56 -9.09
C ILE A 262 8.72 -5.33 -10.25
N ASN A 263 7.89 -4.28 -10.15
CA ASN A 263 6.86 -3.88 -11.11
C ASN A 263 7.44 -3.24 -12.39
N THR A 264 8.34 -3.97 -13.04
CA THR A 264 9.04 -3.60 -14.27
C THR A 264 9.21 -4.84 -15.14
N SER A 265 9.37 -4.68 -16.46
CA SER A 265 9.57 -5.81 -17.37
C SER A 265 10.90 -6.52 -17.12
N LEU A 266 11.00 -7.79 -17.56
CA LEU A 266 12.27 -8.53 -17.50
C LEU A 266 13.33 -7.91 -18.43
N GLU A 267 12.89 -7.38 -19.57
CA GLU A 267 13.70 -6.63 -20.53
C GLU A 267 14.33 -5.39 -19.90
N THR A 268 13.55 -4.57 -19.21
CA THR A 268 14.07 -3.39 -18.49
C THR A 268 15.10 -3.81 -17.44
N LYS A 269 14.84 -4.88 -16.68
CA LYS A 269 15.81 -5.40 -15.70
C LYS A 269 17.11 -5.82 -16.38
N ALA A 270 17.02 -6.50 -17.52
CA ALA A 270 18.19 -6.94 -18.28
C ALA A 270 19.03 -5.76 -18.77
N TYR A 271 18.41 -4.80 -19.47
CA TYR A 271 19.09 -3.60 -19.97
C TYR A 271 19.67 -2.75 -18.85
N SER A 272 18.92 -2.57 -17.77
CA SER A 272 19.39 -1.85 -16.59
C SER A 272 20.62 -2.53 -15.99
N HIS A 273 20.59 -3.86 -15.86
CA HIS A 273 21.68 -4.61 -15.24
C HIS A 273 22.98 -4.56 -16.04
N GLU A 274 22.89 -4.51 -17.37
CA GLU A 274 24.06 -4.36 -18.22
C GLU A 274 24.71 -2.97 -18.15
N LEU A 275 23.94 -1.95 -17.79
CA LEU A 275 24.38 -0.57 -17.69
C LEU A 275 24.87 -0.22 -16.27
N VAL A 276 24.15 -0.67 -15.25
CA VAL A 276 24.45 -0.44 -13.83
C VAL A 276 24.17 -1.74 -13.05
N PRO A 277 25.04 -2.17 -12.13
CA PRO A 277 24.76 -3.30 -11.25
C PRO A 277 23.41 -3.09 -10.58
N THR A 278 22.54 -4.07 -10.71
CA THR A 278 21.10 -3.90 -10.43
C THR A 278 20.64 -4.97 -9.45
N ILE A 279 19.86 -4.57 -8.46
CA ILE A 279 19.12 -5.44 -7.56
C ILE A 279 17.64 -5.09 -7.62
N THR A 280 16.78 -6.10 -7.72
CA THR A 280 15.33 -5.89 -7.63
C THR A 280 14.89 -5.68 -6.18
N CYS A 281 13.82 -4.93 -5.94
CA CYS A 281 13.17 -4.82 -4.64
C CYS A 281 11.64 -4.91 -4.75
N THR A 282 10.98 -5.16 -3.63
CA THR A 282 9.54 -5.03 -3.42
C THR A 282 9.27 -3.90 -2.43
N SER A 283 8.00 -3.51 -2.25
CA SER A 283 7.64 -2.53 -1.22
C SER A 283 7.93 -3.02 0.21
N SER A 284 8.06 -4.33 0.41
CA SER A 284 8.34 -4.94 1.71
C SER A 284 9.83 -4.98 2.08
N ASN A 285 10.76 -4.90 1.12
CA ASN A 285 12.20 -5.01 1.40
C ASN A 285 13.02 -3.77 1.00
N VAL A 286 12.48 -2.83 0.20
CA VAL A 286 13.24 -1.72 -0.37
C VAL A 286 14.06 -0.91 0.65
N VAL A 287 13.48 -0.61 1.83
CA VAL A 287 14.13 0.16 2.88
C VAL A 287 15.36 -0.58 3.39
N GLN A 288 15.20 -1.88 3.66
CA GLN A 288 16.28 -2.73 4.14
C GLN A 288 17.33 -2.97 3.05
N THR A 289 16.93 -3.12 1.79
CA THR A 289 17.86 -3.26 0.65
C THR A 289 18.77 -2.03 0.54
N ILE A 290 18.20 -0.83 0.63
CA ILE A 290 18.97 0.43 0.49
C ILE A 290 19.90 0.64 1.69
N LEU A 291 19.39 0.44 2.92
CA LEU A 291 20.22 0.54 4.13
C LEU A 291 21.37 -0.47 4.08
N GLN A 292 21.08 -1.74 3.82
CA GLN A 292 22.13 -2.77 3.76
C GLN A 292 23.18 -2.41 2.69
N ALA A 293 22.76 -1.95 1.52
CA ALA A 293 23.68 -1.54 0.45
C ALA A 293 24.63 -0.42 0.89
N PHE A 294 24.13 0.62 1.56
CA PHE A 294 24.97 1.69 2.11
C PHE A 294 25.90 1.23 3.23
N SER A 295 25.55 0.17 3.96
CA SER A 295 26.40 -0.40 5.01
C SER A 295 27.52 -1.29 4.46
N GLU A 296 27.33 -1.88 3.27
CA GLU A 296 28.27 -2.86 2.69
C GLU A 296 29.19 -2.26 1.63
N VAL A 297 28.77 -1.20 0.95
CA VAL A 297 29.56 -0.56 -0.11
C VAL A 297 29.91 0.88 0.26
N PRO A 298 31.19 1.19 0.54
CA PRO A 298 31.65 2.55 0.79
C PRO A 298 31.36 3.48 -0.38
N ASP A 299 31.03 4.75 -0.09
CA ASP A 299 30.80 5.82 -1.07
C ASP A 299 29.73 5.53 -2.15
N LEU A 300 28.93 4.48 -1.98
CA LEU A 300 27.89 4.05 -2.90
C LEU A 300 26.91 5.18 -3.27
N LYS A 301 26.52 5.26 -4.53
CA LYS A 301 25.34 6.01 -4.97
C LYS A 301 24.23 5.03 -5.31
N VAL A 302 23.08 5.21 -4.67
CA VAL A 302 21.89 4.37 -4.92
C VAL A 302 20.97 5.11 -5.86
N TRP A 303 20.51 4.43 -6.91
CA TRP A 303 19.58 4.95 -7.90
C TRP A 303 18.32 4.08 -7.88
N TYR A 304 17.24 4.60 -7.31
CA TYR A 304 15.97 3.89 -7.19
C TYR A 304 15.01 4.23 -8.35
N GLY A 305 14.18 3.28 -8.77
CA GLY A 305 13.12 3.52 -9.75
C GLY A 305 12.23 2.31 -10.01
N PRO A 306 11.13 2.46 -10.79
CA PRO A 306 10.71 3.69 -11.47
C PRO A 306 9.70 4.52 -10.66
N ASP A 307 9.25 4.07 -9.48
CA ASP A 307 8.17 4.74 -8.76
C ASP A 307 8.65 6.02 -8.06
N THR A 308 8.15 7.16 -8.52
CA THR A 308 8.53 8.50 -8.06
C THR A 308 8.07 8.75 -6.63
N TYR A 309 6.84 8.33 -6.29
CA TYR A 309 6.29 8.54 -4.96
C TYR A 309 7.02 7.68 -3.95
N MET A 310 7.21 6.40 -4.25
CA MET A 310 7.98 5.49 -3.40
C MET A 310 9.41 5.99 -3.20
N GLY A 311 10.08 6.46 -4.25
CA GLY A 311 11.42 7.05 -4.16
C GLY A 311 11.46 8.27 -3.23
N SER A 312 10.54 9.22 -3.44
CA SER A 312 10.40 10.41 -2.61
C SER A 312 10.06 10.06 -1.15
N ASN A 313 9.17 9.10 -0.92
CA ASN A 313 8.74 8.67 0.41
C ASN A 313 9.86 7.93 1.17
N ILE A 314 10.70 7.16 0.49
CA ILE A 314 11.91 6.56 1.07
C ILE A 314 12.90 7.67 1.49
N MET A 315 13.10 8.68 0.64
CA MET A 315 13.96 9.82 0.95
C MET A 315 13.47 10.58 2.19
N GLU A 316 12.15 10.84 2.27
CA GLU A 316 11.54 11.48 3.44
C GLU A 316 11.67 10.60 4.69
N LEU A 317 11.44 9.28 4.58
CA LEU A 317 11.62 8.34 5.69
C LEU A 317 13.05 8.40 6.24
N PHE A 318 14.07 8.36 5.38
CA PHE A 318 15.46 8.46 5.79
C PHE A 318 15.82 9.85 6.34
N SER A 319 15.20 10.91 5.81
CA SER A 319 15.34 12.26 6.36
C SER A 319 14.81 12.34 7.80
N GLN A 320 13.68 11.68 8.08
CA GLN A 320 13.17 11.54 9.45
C GLN A 320 14.07 10.66 10.33
N MET A 321 14.65 9.58 9.78
CA MET A 321 15.64 8.79 10.53
C MET A 321 16.88 9.61 10.91
N SER A 322 17.24 10.64 10.15
CA SER A 322 18.38 11.51 10.44
C SER A 322 18.19 12.40 11.69
N ILE A 323 16.98 12.45 12.25
CA ILE A 323 16.65 13.17 13.49
C ILE A 323 16.24 12.24 14.64
N MET A 324 16.18 10.93 14.42
CA MET A 324 15.91 9.91 15.45
C MET A 324 17.15 9.68 16.35
N THR A 325 16.95 8.97 17.46
CA THR A 325 18.08 8.52 18.30
C THR A 325 18.79 7.34 17.64
N ASP A 326 20.06 7.12 18.00
CA ASP A 326 20.83 6.02 17.41
C ASP A 326 20.24 4.65 17.81
N GLU A 327 19.60 4.54 18.99
CA GLU A 327 18.89 3.35 19.43
C GLU A 327 17.69 3.03 18.52
N GLU A 328 16.85 4.03 18.22
CA GLU A 328 15.69 3.84 17.35
C GLU A 328 16.11 3.48 15.91
N ILE A 329 17.22 4.06 15.42
CA ILE A 329 17.79 3.72 14.10
C ILE A 329 18.31 2.28 14.12
N SER A 330 18.96 1.84 15.20
CA SER A 330 19.50 0.49 15.34
C SER A 330 18.39 -0.58 15.34
N GLU A 331 17.21 -0.27 15.87
CA GLU A 331 16.02 -1.13 15.77
C GLU A 331 15.55 -1.32 14.32
N ILE A 332 15.74 -0.31 13.46
CA ILE A 332 15.42 -0.39 12.03
C ILE A 332 16.53 -1.11 11.27
N HIS A 333 17.79 -0.77 11.52
CA HIS A 333 18.96 -1.40 10.91
C HIS A 333 20.21 -1.26 11.80
N PRO A 334 20.80 -2.37 12.26
CA PRO A 334 21.82 -2.36 13.32
C PRO A 334 23.16 -1.71 12.91
N LEU A 335 23.45 -1.64 11.60
CA LEU A 335 24.69 -1.05 11.07
C LEU A 335 24.59 0.45 10.79
N HIS A 336 23.45 1.08 11.09
CA HIS A 336 23.26 2.51 10.88
C HIS A 336 23.05 3.28 12.17
N ASN A 337 23.48 4.53 12.12
CA ASN A 337 23.27 5.56 13.12
C ASN A 337 22.98 6.89 12.42
N ARG A 338 22.63 7.92 13.18
CA ARG A 338 22.27 9.24 12.66
C ARG A 338 23.32 9.84 11.72
N ILE A 339 24.61 9.65 12.00
CA ILE A 339 25.71 10.18 11.18
C ILE A 339 25.74 9.47 9.83
N SER A 340 25.63 8.14 9.83
CA SER A 340 25.63 7.34 8.61
C SER A 340 24.43 7.67 7.71
N ILE A 341 23.23 7.86 8.28
CA ILE A 341 22.04 8.27 7.52
C ILE A 341 22.28 9.62 6.83
N LYS A 342 22.73 10.63 7.59
CA LYS A 342 23.04 11.97 7.03
C LYS A 342 24.08 11.93 5.93
N SER A 343 25.07 11.04 6.05
CA SER A 343 26.14 10.88 5.07
C SER A 343 25.66 10.28 3.75
N PHE A 344 24.68 9.37 3.76
CA PHE A 344 24.21 8.76 2.52
C PHE A 344 23.04 9.47 1.86
N LEU A 345 22.26 10.29 2.58
CA LEU A 345 21.08 10.98 2.02
C LEU A 345 21.37 11.71 0.69
N PRO A 346 22.47 12.47 0.54
CA PRO A 346 22.81 13.12 -0.74
C PRO A 346 23.18 12.16 -1.89
N ARG A 347 23.45 10.89 -1.57
CA ARG A 347 23.84 9.82 -2.50
C ARG A 347 22.68 8.87 -2.85
N LEU A 348 21.48 9.15 -2.32
CA LEU A 348 20.26 8.46 -2.72
C LEU A 348 19.57 9.27 -3.82
N HIS A 349 19.48 8.68 -5.00
CA HIS A 349 18.78 9.23 -6.15
C HIS A 349 17.54 8.38 -6.43
N TYR A 350 16.48 8.99 -6.95
CA TYR A 350 15.30 8.28 -7.40
C TYR A 350 14.77 8.88 -8.71
N PHE A 351 14.16 8.04 -9.53
CA PHE A 351 13.53 8.47 -10.78
C PHE A 351 12.26 9.29 -10.50
N GLN A 352 12.03 10.34 -11.30
CA GLN A 352 10.99 11.35 -11.03
C GLN A 352 9.82 11.37 -12.04
N ASP A 353 9.79 10.42 -12.98
CA ASP A 353 8.82 10.38 -14.09
C ASP A 353 8.14 9.02 -14.20
N GLY A 354 7.71 8.47 -13.06
CA GLY A 354 7.02 7.18 -13.02
C GLY A 354 6.06 7.09 -11.84
N THR A 355 4.78 6.81 -12.10
CA THR A 355 3.75 6.72 -11.06
C THR A 355 2.83 5.54 -11.28
N CYS A 356 2.44 4.88 -10.18
CA CYS A 356 1.34 3.92 -10.20
C CYS A 356 0.00 4.67 -10.32
N ILE A 357 -0.75 4.43 -11.39
CA ILE A 357 -2.05 5.10 -11.64
C ILE A 357 -3.06 4.89 -10.51
N VAL A 358 -3.00 3.75 -9.82
CA VAL A 358 -3.91 3.44 -8.70
C VAL A 358 -3.55 4.26 -7.48
N HIS A 359 -2.28 4.24 -7.07
CA HIS A 359 -1.83 4.97 -5.89
C HIS A 359 -1.81 6.49 -6.10
N HIS A 360 -1.71 6.97 -7.34
CA HIS A 360 -1.83 8.39 -7.65
C HIS A 360 -3.18 9.00 -7.23
N LEU A 361 -4.25 8.20 -7.14
CA LEU A 361 -5.59 8.66 -6.73
C LEU A 361 -5.66 9.14 -5.27
N PHE A 362 -4.67 8.81 -4.43
CA PHE A 362 -4.64 9.15 -3.01
C PHE A 362 -4.03 10.53 -2.74
N GLY A 363 -4.27 11.48 -3.65
CA GLY A 363 -3.72 12.83 -3.58
C GLY A 363 -4.47 13.77 -2.62
N HIS A 364 -4.25 15.07 -2.81
CA HIS A 364 -4.77 16.15 -1.95
C HIS A 364 -6.27 16.09 -1.63
N GLU A 365 -7.14 15.78 -2.61
CA GLU A 365 -8.59 15.73 -2.37
C GLU A 365 -8.97 14.62 -1.38
N VAL A 366 -8.40 13.44 -1.57
CA VAL A 366 -8.59 12.29 -0.68
C VAL A 366 -8.08 12.62 0.72
N VAL A 367 -6.86 13.16 0.83
CA VAL A 367 -6.25 13.55 2.10
C VAL A 367 -7.07 14.62 2.83
N GLY A 368 -7.59 15.62 2.11
CA GLY A 368 -8.46 16.65 2.66
C GLY A 368 -9.70 16.05 3.31
N LYS A 369 -10.36 15.12 2.63
CA LYS A 369 -11.54 14.43 3.13
C LYS A 369 -11.23 13.49 4.31
N ILE A 370 -10.07 12.81 4.31
CA ILE A 370 -9.61 12.02 5.46
C ILE A 370 -9.42 12.92 6.69
N ASN A 371 -8.78 14.08 6.54
CA ASN A 371 -8.59 15.03 7.64
C ASN A 371 -9.92 15.59 8.18
N GLU A 372 -10.89 15.82 7.31
CA GLU A 372 -12.21 16.29 7.70
C GLU A 372 -12.99 15.22 8.47
N MET A 373 -13.06 13.99 7.93
CA MET A 373 -14.04 12.99 8.35
C MET A 373 -13.45 11.79 9.11
N TYR A 374 -12.15 11.55 9.04
CA TYR A 374 -11.49 10.32 9.51
C TYR A 374 -10.22 10.60 10.33
N SER A 375 -10.10 11.79 10.91
CA SER A 375 -8.91 12.20 11.67
C SER A 375 -8.66 11.41 12.96
N ASP A 376 -9.68 10.74 13.50
CA ASP A 376 -9.63 9.83 14.64
C ASP A 376 -9.54 8.34 14.24
N ALA A 377 -9.44 8.03 12.95
CA ALA A 377 -9.29 6.67 12.44
C ALA A 377 -7.82 6.21 12.44
N PHE A 378 -7.62 4.89 12.37
CA PHE A 378 -6.31 4.33 12.05
C PHE A 378 -5.99 4.57 10.58
N LEU A 379 -4.83 5.18 10.30
CA LEU A 379 -4.44 5.55 8.93
C LEU A 379 -3.32 4.62 8.44
N THR A 380 -3.56 3.99 7.30
CA THR A 380 -2.60 3.10 6.66
C THR A 380 -2.22 3.65 5.30
N ALA A 381 -0.97 3.50 4.87
CA ALA A 381 -0.53 3.93 3.55
C ALA A 381 0.51 2.99 2.95
N HIS A 382 0.39 2.75 1.64
CA HIS A 382 1.43 2.10 0.86
C HIS A 382 2.57 3.07 0.54
N PHE A 383 3.78 2.59 0.27
CA PHE A 383 4.89 3.48 -0.11
C PHE A 383 4.68 4.21 -1.45
N GLU A 384 3.82 3.69 -2.32
CA GLU A 384 3.54 4.25 -3.65
C GLU A 384 2.56 5.46 -3.63
N VAL A 385 1.99 5.82 -2.46
CA VAL A 385 1.03 6.94 -2.39
C VAL A 385 1.72 8.30 -2.49
N PRO A 386 1.02 9.34 -2.97
CA PRO A 386 1.49 10.72 -2.92
C PRO A 386 1.97 11.17 -1.54
N GLY A 387 2.91 12.11 -1.53
CA GLY A 387 3.61 12.57 -0.32
C GLY A 387 2.66 13.10 0.77
N GLU A 388 1.53 13.68 0.39
CA GLU A 388 0.49 14.14 1.31
C GLU A 388 -0.16 13.00 2.09
N MET A 389 -0.48 11.87 1.45
CA MET A 389 -1.07 10.70 2.11
C MET A 389 -0.01 9.96 2.93
N PHE A 390 1.21 9.88 2.41
CA PHE A 390 2.36 9.35 3.16
C PHE A 390 2.59 10.14 4.45
N SER A 391 2.62 11.47 4.37
CA SER A 391 2.84 12.36 5.52
C SER A 391 1.73 12.21 6.56
N LEU A 392 0.48 12.14 6.11
CA LEU A 392 -0.67 11.94 6.97
C LEU A 392 -0.59 10.61 7.75
N ALA A 393 -0.24 9.52 7.06
CA ALA A 393 -0.08 8.21 7.67
C ALA A 393 1.16 8.14 8.59
N MET A 394 2.25 8.84 8.26
CA MET A 394 3.43 8.96 9.12
C MET A 394 3.13 9.73 10.41
N GLU A 395 2.34 10.80 10.34
CA GLU A 395 1.86 11.52 11.53
C GLU A 395 0.97 10.62 12.41
N ALA A 396 0.07 9.86 11.80
CA ALA A 396 -0.70 8.84 12.51
C ALA A 396 0.20 7.75 13.14
N LYS A 397 1.23 7.29 12.44
CA LYS A 397 2.20 6.32 12.94
C LYS A 397 2.93 6.80 14.19
N LYS A 398 3.37 8.07 14.23
CA LYS A 398 4.00 8.69 15.42
C LYS A 398 3.09 8.65 16.65
N ARG A 399 1.76 8.64 16.45
CA ARG A 399 0.74 8.57 17.51
C ARG A 399 0.33 7.13 17.86
N GLY A 400 0.91 6.12 17.21
CA GLY A 400 0.48 4.71 17.32
C GLY A 400 -0.83 4.41 16.58
N MET A 401 -1.33 5.36 15.78
CA MET A 401 -2.59 5.29 15.04
C MET A 401 -2.38 5.05 13.54
N GLY A 402 -1.18 4.68 13.09
CA GLY A 402 -0.96 4.44 11.68
C GLY A 402 0.24 3.58 11.34
N VAL A 403 0.32 3.23 10.05
CA VAL A 403 1.40 2.43 9.48
C VAL A 403 1.67 2.89 8.05
N VAL A 404 2.95 2.87 7.67
CA VAL A 404 3.38 3.03 6.29
C VAL A 404 4.27 1.85 5.92
N GLY A 405 4.01 1.22 4.79
CA GLY A 405 4.76 0.05 4.35
C GLY A 405 4.18 -0.66 3.14
N SER A 406 4.52 -1.94 3.00
CA SER A 406 3.90 -2.85 2.04
C SER A 406 2.47 -3.23 2.45
N THR A 407 1.74 -3.86 1.54
CA THR A 407 0.43 -4.49 1.80
C THR A 407 0.47 -5.43 3.02
N GLN A 408 1.55 -6.19 3.19
CA GLN A 408 1.74 -7.06 4.35
C GLN A 408 1.87 -6.26 5.66
N ASN A 409 2.61 -5.15 5.65
CA ASN A 409 2.73 -4.29 6.83
C ASN A 409 1.38 -3.69 7.25
N ILE A 410 0.56 -3.28 6.26
CA ILE A 410 -0.80 -2.78 6.49
C ILE A 410 -1.67 -3.88 7.11
N LEU A 411 -1.65 -5.08 6.54
CA LEU A 411 -2.44 -6.21 7.02
C LEU A 411 -2.06 -6.61 8.46
N ASP A 412 -0.76 -6.69 8.76
CA ASP A 412 -0.29 -7.06 10.09
C ASP A 412 -0.59 -5.99 11.14
N PHE A 413 -0.51 -4.71 10.77
CA PHE A 413 -0.95 -3.62 11.63
C PHE A 413 -2.44 -3.72 11.98
N ILE A 414 -3.30 -4.00 11.00
CA ILE A 414 -4.74 -4.20 11.24
C ILE A 414 -4.96 -5.38 12.20
N LYS A 415 -4.34 -6.54 11.93
CA LYS A 415 -4.43 -7.71 12.82
C LYS A 415 -4.00 -7.39 14.25
N GLN A 416 -2.88 -6.69 14.40
CA GLN A 416 -2.34 -6.31 15.71
C GLN A 416 -3.32 -5.43 16.49
N ARG A 417 -3.84 -4.36 15.86
CA ARG A 417 -4.80 -3.45 16.51
C ARG A 417 -6.11 -4.15 16.87
N VAL A 418 -6.61 -5.04 16.00
CA VAL A 418 -7.80 -5.85 16.28
C VAL A 418 -7.55 -6.80 17.46
N GLN A 419 -6.40 -7.47 17.50
CA GLN A 419 -6.05 -8.35 18.61
C GLN A 419 -5.92 -7.58 19.93
N GLU A 420 -5.32 -6.39 19.91
CA GLU A 420 -5.21 -5.52 21.09
C GLU A 420 -6.57 -5.03 21.59
N ALA A 421 -7.53 -4.78 20.71
CA ALA A 421 -8.91 -4.47 21.11
C ALA A 421 -9.62 -5.68 21.73
N LEU A 422 -9.49 -6.86 21.11
CA LEU A 422 -10.05 -8.10 21.66
C LEU A 422 -9.47 -8.43 23.05
N ASN A 423 -8.17 -8.22 23.24
CA ASN A 423 -7.51 -8.44 24.53
C ASN A 423 -7.98 -7.47 25.63
N ARG A 424 -8.39 -6.26 25.27
CA ARG A 424 -8.92 -5.26 26.22
C ARG A 424 -10.34 -5.60 26.69
N ASN A 425 -11.07 -6.42 25.93
CA ASN A 425 -12.44 -6.86 26.24
C ASN A 425 -13.41 -5.69 26.52
N ILE A 426 -13.35 -4.64 25.69
CA ILE A 426 -14.25 -3.48 25.70
C ILE A 426 -14.92 -3.37 24.34
N ASP A 427 -16.21 -3.00 24.32
CA ASP A 427 -16.95 -2.72 23.09
C ASP A 427 -16.25 -1.58 22.34
N GLU A 428 -15.57 -1.92 21.24
CA GLU A 428 -14.81 -0.97 20.44
C GLU A 428 -15.20 -1.04 18.96
N HIS A 429 -15.23 0.13 18.34
CA HIS A 429 -15.35 0.29 16.90
C HIS A 429 -14.02 0.79 16.34
N LEU A 430 -13.29 -0.09 15.65
CA LEU A 430 -12.00 0.25 15.04
C LEU A 430 -12.23 0.66 13.59
N GLN A 431 -11.87 1.89 13.25
CA GLN A 431 -12.00 2.39 11.88
C GLN A 431 -10.60 2.50 11.25
N PHE A 432 -10.40 1.86 10.09
CA PHE A 432 -9.15 1.87 9.34
C PHE A 432 -9.36 2.50 7.97
N VAL A 433 -8.58 3.53 7.64
CA VAL A 433 -8.51 4.09 6.28
C VAL A 433 -7.41 3.38 5.50
N LEU A 434 -7.78 2.78 4.36
CA LEU A 434 -6.84 2.07 3.50
C LEU A 434 -6.20 2.99 2.46
N GLY A 435 -4.97 3.43 2.69
CA GLY A 435 -4.15 4.14 1.70
C GLY A 435 -3.43 3.21 0.73
N THR A 436 -4.17 2.28 0.14
CA THR A 436 -3.69 1.27 -0.80
C THR A 436 -4.86 0.78 -1.65
N GLU A 437 -4.58 0.03 -2.70
CA GLU A 437 -5.64 -0.49 -3.57
C GLU A 437 -6.62 -1.47 -2.91
N SER A 438 -7.76 -1.65 -3.58
CA SER A 438 -8.89 -2.46 -3.10
C SER A 438 -8.67 -3.97 -3.15
N GLY A 439 -7.69 -4.48 -3.89
CA GLY A 439 -7.40 -5.92 -3.96
C GLY A 439 -7.05 -6.54 -2.60
N MET A 440 -6.71 -5.72 -1.60
CA MET A 440 -6.48 -6.16 -0.23
C MET A 440 -7.76 -6.50 0.56
N ILE A 441 -8.95 -6.11 0.08
CA ILE A 441 -10.21 -6.22 0.81
C ILE A 441 -10.47 -7.66 1.26
N THR A 442 -10.39 -8.63 0.35
CA THR A 442 -10.66 -10.04 0.65
C THR A 442 -9.72 -10.56 1.73
N SER A 443 -8.42 -10.25 1.62
CA SER A 443 -7.40 -10.70 2.58
C SER A 443 -7.59 -10.06 3.96
N ILE A 444 -7.89 -8.76 4.02
CA ILE A 444 -8.15 -8.06 5.28
C ILE A 444 -9.42 -8.61 5.94
N VAL A 445 -10.52 -8.71 5.19
CA VAL A 445 -11.79 -9.24 5.72
C VAL A 445 -11.61 -10.67 6.25
N ALA A 446 -10.94 -11.53 5.48
CA ALA A 446 -10.70 -12.92 5.90
C ALA A 446 -9.87 -12.98 7.19
N ALA A 447 -8.80 -12.16 7.30
CA ALA A 447 -7.97 -12.10 8.50
C ALA A 447 -8.74 -11.56 9.71
N VAL A 448 -9.49 -10.47 9.55
CA VAL A 448 -10.28 -9.86 10.62
C VAL A 448 -11.38 -10.81 11.11
N ARG A 449 -12.12 -11.45 10.20
CA ARG A 449 -13.16 -12.43 10.58
C ARG A 449 -12.58 -13.62 11.32
N LYS A 450 -11.40 -14.10 10.91
CA LYS A 450 -10.71 -15.18 11.62
C LYS A 450 -10.38 -14.78 13.07
N LEU A 451 -9.94 -13.54 13.29
CA LEU A 451 -9.67 -13.03 14.64
C LEU A 451 -10.96 -12.88 15.45
N LEU A 452 -11.98 -12.22 14.90
CA LEU A 452 -13.26 -12.01 15.59
C LEU A 452 -14.00 -13.32 15.90
N GLY A 453 -13.95 -14.30 14.99
CA GLY A 453 -14.59 -15.61 15.18
C GLY A 453 -13.81 -16.58 16.08
N SER A 454 -12.56 -16.26 16.43
CA SER A 454 -11.76 -17.04 17.38
C SER A 454 -11.99 -16.66 18.84
N ALA A 455 -12.75 -15.60 19.10
CA ALA A 455 -13.16 -15.20 20.45
C ALA A 455 -14.25 -16.14 20.99
N ASP A 456 -14.10 -16.60 22.23
CA ASP A 456 -14.98 -17.61 22.84
C ASP A 456 -16.42 -17.08 23.04
N PRO A 457 -17.43 -17.67 22.36
CA PRO A 457 -18.84 -17.25 22.46
C PRO A 457 -19.45 -17.46 23.84
N SER A 458 -18.83 -18.29 24.69
CA SER A 458 -19.33 -18.63 26.03
C SER A 458 -18.92 -17.63 27.11
N SER A 459 -17.94 -16.76 26.79
CA SER A 459 -17.73 -15.52 27.53
C SER A 459 -18.68 -14.48 26.96
N GLY A 460 -19.42 -13.73 27.78
CA GLY A 460 -20.19 -12.56 27.32
C GLY A 460 -19.26 -11.41 26.88
N GLY A 461 -18.30 -11.72 26.00
CA GLY A 461 -17.18 -10.89 25.61
C GLY A 461 -17.61 -9.71 24.77
N ALA A 462 -16.76 -8.69 24.80
CA ALA A 462 -17.01 -7.42 24.14
C ALA A 462 -17.25 -7.57 22.63
N LYS A 463 -18.18 -6.76 22.13
CA LYS A 463 -18.51 -6.64 20.72
C LYS A 463 -17.54 -5.69 20.05
N ALA A 464 -16.48 -6.25 19.47
CA ALA A 464 -15.60 -5.51 18.58
C ALA A 464 -16.18 -5.46 17.16
N SER A 465 -16.16 -4.28 16.54
CA SER A 465 -16.48 -4.10 15.12
C SER A 465 -15.34 -3.39 14.42
N VAL A 466 -15.04 -3.82 13.20
CA VAL A 466 -13.92 -3.31 12.40
C VAL A 466 -14.47 -2.70 11.12
N GLU A 467 -14.36 -1.40 10.97
CA GLU A 467 -14.71 -0.69 9.75
C GLU A 467 -13.47 -0.47 8.88
N ILE A 468 -13.51 -0.97 7.65
CA ILE A 468 -12.48 -0.78 6.64
C ILE A 468 -13.01 0.27 5.65
N VAL A 469 -12.39 1.44 5.63
CA VAL A 469 -12.78 2.59 4.82
C VAL A 469 -11.93 2.62 3.55
N PHE A 470 -12.60 2.74 2.40
CA PHE A 470 -11.98 2.83 1.07
C PHE A 470 -12.01 4.29 0.63
N PRO A 471 -10.87 4.99 0.64
CA PRO A 471 -10.83 6.41 0.30
C PRO A 471 -10.89 6.61 -1.22
N VAL A 472 -12.03 6.21 -1.81
CA VAL A 472 -12.39 6.34 -3.22
C VAL A 472 -13.61 7.25 -3.34
N SER A 473 -13.69 8.07 -4.38
CA SER A 473 -14.79 9.02 -4.54
C SER A 473 -16.13 8.29 -4.79
N SER A 474 -17.17 8.64 -4.01
CA SER A 474 -18.54 8.12 -4.19
C SER A 474 -19.22 8.64 -5.47
N GLU A 475 -18.81 9.83 -5.95
CA GLU A 475 -19.34 10.47 -7.16
C GLU A 475 -18.78 9.89 -8.47
N SER A 476 -17.90 8.91 -8.37
CA SER A 476 -17.32 8.26 -9.56
C SER A 476 -18.30 7.35 -10.30
N VAL A 477 -19.53 7.19 -9.78
CA VAL A 477 -20.59 6.39 -10.37
C VAL A 477 -21.31 7.16 -11.47
N THR A 478 -20.97 6.87 -12.72
CA THR A 478 -21.73 7.37 -13.89
C THR A 478 -23.20 6.96 -13.76
N ARG A 479 -24.07 7.94 -13.48
CA ARG A 479 -25.52 7.80 -13.65
C ARG A 479 -25.82 7.95 -15.13
N THR A 480 -26.38 6.92 -15.76
CA THR A 480 -26.80 6.96 -17.16
C THR A 480 -27.97 7.93 -17.33
N SER A 481 -27.74 9.04 -18.03
CA SER A 481 -28.81 9.71 -18.75
C SER A 481 -29.00 8.98 -20.08
N THR A 482 -30.08 8.22 -20.18
CA THR A 482 -30.64 7.78 -21.45
C THR A 482 -31.00 9.02 -22.25
N ASP A 483 -30.15 9.44 -23.18
CA ASP A 483 -30.57 10.04 -24.45
C ASP A 483 -29.39 10.12 -25.42
N SER A 484 -29.57 9.48 -26.55
CA SER A 484 -28.68 9.40 -27.70
C SER A 484 -28.77 10.66 -28.57
N SER A 485 -27.66 11.35 -28.84
CA SER A 485 -27.32 11.92 -30.17
C SER A 485 -25.96 12.65 -30.19
N VAL A 486 -25.02 12.06 -30.95
CA VAL A 486 -24.06 12.65 -31.92
C VAL A 486 -23.55 14.10 -31.70
N ASP A 487 -22.21 14.28 -31.57
CA ASP A 487 -21.43 14.92 -32.64
C ASP A 487 -19.91 14.71 -32.52
N GLN A 488 -19.30 14.37 -33.66
CA GLN A 488 -17.87 14.16 -33.86
C GLN A 488 -17.19 15.50 -34.17
N ASN A 489 -16.12 15.85 -33.44
CA ASN A 489 -14.98 16.60 -33.96
C ASN A 489 -13.91 16.82 -32.87
N PHE A 490 -12.84 16.02 -32.88
CA PHE A 490 -11.57 16.41 -32.27
C PHE A 490 -10.41 16.00 -33.20
N GLY A 491 -9.68 17.02 -33.64
CA GLY A 491 -8.51 16.92 -34.50
C GLY A 491 -7.27 16.41 -33.77
N GLU A 492 -6.29 16.03 -34.59
CA GLU A 492 -4.99 15.43 -34.29
C GLU A 492 -4.32 15.89 -32.99
N MET A 493 -4.22 14.97 -32.02
CA MET A 493 -3.24 15.01 -30.94
C MET A 493 -2.87 13.59 -30.52
N ARG A 494 -1.61 13.22 -30.81
CA ARG A 494 -0.70 12.20 -30.23
C ARG A 494 -1.31 10.93 -29.61
N ASP A 495 -0.84 9.77 -30.10
CA ASP A 495 -1.08 8.41 -29.60
C ASP A 495 -1.19 8.32 -28.07
N PHE A 496 -2.43 8.25 -27.58
CA PHE A 496 -2.75 7.75 -26.26
C PHE A 496 -2.90 6.23 -26.36
N ASN A 497 -2.03 5.46 -25.69
CA ASN A 497 -2.31 4.06 -25.39
C ASN A 497 -3.66 4.00 -24.66
N VAL A 498 -4.65 3.40 -25.30
CA VAL A 498 -6.02 3.28 -24.78
C VAL A 498 -5.98 2.43 -23.51
N ILE A 499 -6.18 3.06 -22.35
CA ILE A 499 -6.37 2.36 -21.08
C ILE A 499 -7.75 1.67 -21.15
N PRO A 500 -7.86 0.35 -20.94
CA PRO A 500 -9.13 -0.37 -21.03
C PRO A 500 -10.19 0.25 -20.09
N GLY A 501 -11.31 0.67 -20.66
CA GLY A 501 -12.41 1.29 -19.93
C GLY A 501 -13.14 0.29 -19.02
N VAL A 502 -13.51 0.75 -17.83
CA VAL A 502 -14.31 0.03 -16.82
C VAL A 502 -15.67 -0.43 -17.38
N SER A 503 -16.03 -1.68 -17.11
CA SER A 503 -17.31 -2.27 -17.50
C SER A 503 -18.49 -1.51 -16.88
N SER A 504 -19.54 -1.30 -17.67
CA SER A 504 -20.76 -0.61 -17.26
C SER A 504 -21.49 -1.35 -16.14
N GLY A 505 -21.69 -0.70 -14.99
CA GLY A 505 -22.40 -1.25 -13.84
C GLY A 505 -21.70 -1.05 -12.48
N GLU A 506 -20.41 -0.69 -12.50
CA GLU A 506 -19.59 -0.53 -11.28
C GLU A 506 -19.49 0.91 -10.78
N GLY A 507 -19.84 1.86 -11.64
CA GLY A 507 -19.79 3.26 -11.29
C GLY A 507 -18.38 3.79 -11.03
N CYS A 508 -17.49 3.60 -12.00
CA CYS A 508 -16.17 4.23 -11.99
C CYS A 508 -16.10 5.22 -13.19
N SER A 509 -15.53 6.41 -12.97
CA SER A 509 -15.31 7.44 -13.99
C SER A 509 -13.81 7.70 -14.18
N LEU A 510 -13.46 8.40 -15.26
CA LEU A 510 -12.10 8.87 -15.56
C LEU A 510 -11.55 9.89 -14.53
N HIS A 511 -12.36 10.36 -13.57
CA HIS A 511 -12.01 11.43 -12.61
C HIS A 511 -11.85 10.94 -11.16
N GLY A 512 -11.56 9.65 -10.94
CA GLY A 512 -11.31 9.11 -9.60
C GLY A 512 -12.07 7.83 -9.24
N GLY A 513 -12.48 7.07 -10.25
CA GLY A 513 -13.26 5.84 -10.06
C GLY A 513 -12.41 4.64 -9.68
N CYS A 514 -12.62 4.18 -8.43
CA CYS A 514 -12.22 2.88 -7.91
C CYS A 514 -10.69 2.71 -7.81
N ALA A 515 -10.15 2.54 -6.60
CA ALA A 515 -8.74 2.23 -6.37
C ALA A 515 -8.42 0.77 -6.80
N SER A 516 -8.66 0.47 -8.07
CA SER A 516 -8.52 -0.84 -8.71
C SER A 516 -7.77 -0.64 -10.02
N CYS A 517 -6.73 -1.43 -10.25
CA CYS A 517 -5.92 -1.30 -11.45
C CYS A 517 -6.71 -1.75 -12.71
N PRO A 518 -6.86 -0.89 -13.75
CA PRO A 518 -7.59 -1.26 -14.97
C PRO A 518 -6.94 -2.43 -15.70
N TYR A 519 -5.60 -2.53 -15.67
CA TYR A 519 -4.89 -3.68 -16.25
C TYR A 519 -5.14 -4.98 -15.47
N MET A 520 -5.16 -4.92 -14.14
CA MET A 520 -5.47 -6.12 -13.34
C MET A 520 -6.90 -6.61 -13.62
N LYS A 521 -7.86 -5.71 -13.88
CA LYS A 521 -9.24 -6.05 -14.25
C LYS A 521 -9.39 -6.78 -15.59
N MET A 522 -8.37 -6.76 -16.46
CA MET A 522 -8.37 -7.60 -17.67
C MET A 522 -8.39 -9.10 -17.31
N ASN A 523 -7.94 -9.45 -16.10
CA ASN A 523 -8.03 -10.80 -15.57
C ASN A 523 -9.42 -11.03 -14.96
N SER A 524 -10.34 -11.57 -15.76
CA SER A 524 -11.69 -11.92 -15.31
C SER A 524 -11.84 -13.42 -15.04
N LEU A 525 -12.82 -13.81 -14.22
CA LEU A 525 -13.16 -15.22 -13.99
C LEU A 525 -13.59 -15.91 -15.30
N SER A 526 -14.33 -15.18 -16.14
CA SER A 526 -14.76 -15.65 -17.46
C SER A 526 -13.57 -15.94 -18.38
N SER A 527 -12.55 -15.07 -18.37
CA SER A 527 -11.32 -15.28 -19.12
C SER A 527 -10.55 -16.50 -18.61
N LEU A 528 -10.43 -16.65 -17.29
CA LEU A 528 -9.80 -17.82 -16.68
C LEU A 528 -10.50 -19.12 -17.09
N LEU A 529 -11.82 -19.20 -16.93
CA LEU A 529 -12.59 -20.36 -17.34
C LEU A 529 -12.44 -20.65 -18.83
N ARG A 530 -12.50 -19.62 -19.69
CA ARG A 530 -12.27 -19.78 -21.14
C ARG A 530 -10.93 -20.42 -21.43
N VAL A 531 -9.83 -19.88 -20.89
CA VAL A 531 -8.48 -20.43 -21.09
C VAL A 531 -8.40 -21.87 -20.57
N CYS A 532 -8.91 -22.13 -19.37
CA CYS A 532 -8.93 -23.47 -18.79
C CYS A 532 -9.73 -24.47 -19.64
N HIS A 533 -10.90 -24.09 -20.16
CA HIS A 533 -11.73 -24.95 -21.01
C HIS A 533 -11.13 -25.21 -22.40
N SER A 534 -10.32 -24.30 -22.93
CA SER A 534 -9.67 -24.46 -24.24
C SER A 534 -8.40 -25.34 -24.21
N LEU A 535 -7.76 -25.51 -23.05
CA LEU A 535 -6.57 -26.36 -22.91
C LEU A 535 -6.91 -27.88 -22.93
N PRO A 536 -6.10 -28.77 -23.52
CA PRO A 536 -4.95 -28.50 -24.37
C PRO A 536 -5.29 -28.38 -25.86
N HIS A 537 -6.56 -28.53 -26.25
CA HIS A 537 -6.97 -28.87 -27.62
C HIS A 537 -7.00 -27.68 -28.59
N ASN A 538 -7.10 -26.43 -28.11
CA ASN A 538 -7.16 -25.22 -28.94
C ASN A 538 -5.89 -24.36 -28.82
N LYS A 539 -4.71 -24.94 -29.10
CA LYS A 539 -3.44 -24.20 -28.99
C LYS A 539 -3.34 -23.00 -29.93
N ASP A 540 -3.89 -23.09 -31.14
CA ASP A 540 -3.80 -22.02 -32.14
C ASP A 540 -4.56 -20.75 -31.68
N GLU A 541 -5.74 -20.94 -31.07
CA GLU A 541 -6.55 -19.85 -30.49
C GLU A 541 -5.91 -19.27 -29.21
N LEU A 542 -5.17 -20.09 -28.45
CA LEU A 542 -4.52 -19.69 -27.21
C LEU A 542 -3.10 -19.14 -27.39
N SER A 543 -2.58 -19.10 -28.62
CA SER A 543 -1.22 -18.59 -28.90
C SER A 543 -1.00 -17.17 -28.39
N ALA A 544 -2.01 -16.29 -28.53
CA ALA A 544 -1.97 -14.92 -28.00
C ALA A 544 -2.02 -14.87 -26.47
N TYR A 545 -2.55 -15.91 -25.81
CA TYR A 545 -2.64 -16.01 -24.35
C TYR A 545 -1.40 -16.68 -23.74
N GLU A 546 -0.51 -17.25 -24.55
CA GLU A 546 0.70 -17.88 -24.03
C GLU A 546 1.69 -16.81 -23.57
N ALA A 547 2.28 -16.99 -22.39
CA ALA A 547 3.30 -16.08 -21.89
C ALA A 547 4.53 -16.12 -22.81
N ALA A 548 4.99 -14.95 -23.23
CA ALA A 548 6.10 -14.83 -24.16
C ALA A 548 7.37 -15.50 -23.61
N ARG A 549 8.03 -16.29 -24.46
CA ARG A 549 9.41 -16.73 -24.23
C ARG A 549 10.34 -15.66 -24.80
N PHE A 550 11.23 -15.13 -23.98
CA PHE A 550 12.24 -14.19 -24.47
C PHE A 550 13.31 -14.93 -25.28
N SER A 551 13.14 -14.91 -26.60
CA SER A 551 14.20 -15.29 -27.56
C SER A 551 15.12 -14.11 -27.90
N MET A 552 14.78 -12.91 -27.42
CA MET A 552 15.52 -11.67 -27.69
C MET A 552 16.82 -11.58 -26.89
N GLN A 553 17.81 -10.93 -27.48
CA GLN A 553 19.11 -10.69 -26.89
C GLN A 553 19.27 -9.23 -26.44
N THR A 554 20.08 -9.06 -25.42
CA THR A 554 20.57 -7.76 -24.93
C THR A 554 21.54 -7.11 -25.94
N PRO A 555 21.86 -5.80 -25.82
CA PRO A 555 22.86 -5.15 -26.67
C PRO A 555 24.23 -5.84 -26.65
N LYS A 556 24.57 -6.55 -25.56
CA LYS A 556 25.80 -7.35 -25.46
C LYS A 556 25.65 -8.80 -25.95
N GLY A 557 24.53 -9.16 -26.59
CA GLY A 557 24.30 -10.46 -27.21
C GLY A 557 23.87 -11.58 -26.26
N LYS A 558 23.58 -11.29 -24.99
CA LYS A 558 23.10 -12.28 -24.01
C LYS A 558 21.58 -12.39 -24.00
N GLN A 559 21.01 -13.54 -23.67
CA GLN A 559 19.55 -13.67 -23.62
C GLN A 559 18.94 -12.79 -22.51
N ILE A 560 17.81 -12.14 -22.81
CA ILE A 560 17.09 -11.30 -21.83
C ILE A 560 16.62 -12.13 -20.63
N ALA A 561 16.16 -13.36 -20.84
CA ALA A 561 15.72 -14.24 -19.76
C ALA A 561 16.83 -14.50 -18.73
N ASP A 562 18.06 -14.72 -19.21
CA ASP A 562 19.20 -15.01 -18.32
C ASP A 562 19.59 -13.76 -17.51
N ILE A 563 19.76 -12.62 -18.19
CA ILE A 563 20.26 -11.39 -17.56
C ILE A 563 19.19 -10.67 -16.74
N GLY A 564 17.94 -10.64 -17.21
CA GLY A 564 16.85 -10.00 -16.48
C GLY A 564 16.49 -10.72 -15.19
N CYS A 565 16.78 -12.03 -15.09
CA CYS A 565 16.62 -12.79 -13.87
C CYS A 565 17.73 -12.52 -12.83
N GLU A 566 18.93 -12.08 -13.22
CA GLU A 566 20.02 -11.81 -12.27
C GLU A 566 19.63 -10.80 -11.16
N PRO A 567 19.05 -9.62 -11.46
CA PRO A 567 18.54 -8.71 -10.43
C PRO A 567 17.50 -9.31 -9.47
N ILE A 568 16.68 -10.25 -9.95
CA ILE A 568 15.67 -10.94 -9.14
C ILE A 568 16.36 -11.95 -8.22
N LEU A 569 17.37 -12.67 -8.73
CA LEU A 569 18.19 -13.57 -7.92
C LEU A 569 18.99 -12.82 -6.86
N HIS A 570 19.49 -11.61 -7.15
CA HIS A 570 20.11 -10.73 -6.16
C HIS A 570 19.13 -10.38 -5.03
N MET A 571 17.89 -10.02 -5.38
CA MET A 571 16.84 -9.77 -4.40
C MET A 571 16.54 -10.99 -3.54
N ARG A 572 16.42 -12.17 -4.15
CA ARG A 572 16.14 -13.44 -3.44
C ARG A 572 17.26 -13.79 -2.46
N HIS A 573 18.51 -13.65 -2.90
CA HIS A 573 19.67 -13.81 -2.04
C HIS A 573 19.58 -12.86 -0.85
N PHE A 574 19.35 -11.56 -1.09
CA PHE A 574 19.18 -10.58 -0.02
C PHE A 574 18.04 -10.92 0.94
N GLN A 575 16.89 -11.37 0.44
CA GLN A 575 15.77 -11.76 1.30
C GLN A 575 16.13 -12.93 2.23
N ALA A 576 16.94 -13.89 1.73
CA ALA A 576 17.36 -15.07 2.47
C ALA A 576 18.51 -14.78 3.45
N THR A 577 19.51 -14.00 3.06
CA THR A 577 20.77 -13.81 3.81
C THR A 577 20.83 -12.48 4.57
N LYS A 578 19.96 -11.52 4.22
CA LYS A 578 20.04 -10.11 4.65
C LYS A 578 21.34 -9.41 4.27
N ARG A 579 22.03 -9.92 3.25
CA ARG A 579 23.32 -9.44 2.73
C ARG A 579 23.23 -9.27 1.21
N LEU A 580 23.95 -8.31 0.62
CA LEU A 580 24.07 -8.28 -0.84
C LEU A 580 24.93 -9.46 -1.32
N PRO A 581 24.63 -10.05 -2.51
CA PRO A 581 25.49 -11.06 -3.10
C PRO A 581 26.91 -10.53 -3.31
N GLU A 582 27.93 -11.33 -2.98
CA GLU A 582 29.34 -10.95 -3.19
C GLU A 582 29.63 -10.61 -4.66
N GLN A 583 29.02 -11.34 -5.60
CA GLN A 583 29.14 -11.06 -7.04
C GLN A 583 28.61 -9.66 -7.38
N LEU A 584 27.47 -9.24 -6.80
CA LEU A 584 26.91 -7.91 -7.02
C LEU A 584 27.82 -6.83 -6.42
N ILE A 585 28.33 -7.04 -5.20
CA ILE A 585 29.29 -6.12 -4.57
C ILE A 585 30.53 -5.94 -5.45
N ASN A 586 31.08 -7.05 -5.96
CA ASN A 586 32.24 -7.01 -6.85
C ASN A 586 31.94 -6.25 -8.15
N GLN A 587 30.76 -6.43 -8.75
CA GLN A 587 30.35 -5.67 -9.94
C GLN A 587 30.25 -4.16 -9.66
N ILE A 588 29.70 -3.77 -8.50
CA ILE A 588 29.63 -2.36 -8.08
C ILE A 588 31.02 -1.75 -7.96
N LEU A 589 31.97 -2.48 -7.36
CA LEU A 589 33.34 -2.00 -7.16
C LEU A 589 34.19 -2.03 -8.44
N GLN A 590 34.03 -3.03 -9.32
CA GLN A 590 34.82 -3.16 -10.55
C GLN A 590 34.56 -2.03 -11.56
N LEU A 591 33.35 -1.47 -11.58
CA LEU A 591 33.07 -0.27 -12.39
C LEU A 591 33.84 0.97 -11.91
N CYS A 592 34.38 0.98 -10.69
CA CYS A 592 35.29 2.04 -10.23
C CYS A 592 36.68 1.95 -10.88
N ASP A 593 37.18 0.73 -11.15
CA ASP A 593 38.56 0.53 -11.64
C ASP A 593 38.70 0.81 -13.14
N ASN A 594 37.68 0.51 -13.95
CA ASN A 594 37.68 0.84 -15.38
C ASN A 594 37.58 2.36 -15.66
N GLY A 595 37.15 3.17 -14.68
CA GLY A 595 37.16 4.63 -14.77
C GLY A 595 38.52 5.28 -14.49
N ARG A 596 39.47 4.54 -13.88
CA ARG A 596 40.82 5.05 -13.55
C ARG A 596 41.87 4.75 -14.62
N SER A 597 41.58 3.87 -15.58
CA SER A 597 42.54 3.38 -16.58
C SER A 597 42.58 4.17 -17.91
N SER A 598 41.88 5.31 -18.03
CA SER A 598 41.94 6.17 -19.23
C SER A 598 42.67 7.52 -19.06
N SER A 599 43.64 7.63 -18.14
CA SER A 599 44.44 8.85 -17.98
C SER A 599 45.96 8.66 -17.93
N TYR A 600 46.47 7.51 -18.40
CA TYR A 600 47.89 7.34 -18.75
C TYR A 600 48.03 6.43 -19.97
N ASN A 601 48.03 7.03 -21.16
CA ASN A 601 48.98 6.78 -22.25
C ASN A 601 48.66 7.68 -23.44
#